data_AF-A0A8D8V4N5-F1
#
_entry.id   AF-A0A8D8V4N5-F1
#
_cell.length_a   1.000
_cell.length_b   1.000
_cell.length_c   1.000
_cell.angle_alpha   90.00
_cell.angle_beta   90.00
_cell.angle_gamma   90.00
#
_symmetry.space_group_name_H-M   'P 1'
#
loop_
_entity.id
_entity.type
_entity.pdbx_description
1 polymer ?
#
loop_
_entity_poly.entity_id
_entity_poly.type
_entity_poly.pdbx_seq_one_letter_code
_entity_poly.pdbx_strand_id
1 'polypeptide(L)'
;MNSNKTREEMIVFIQEAECVIKQVTKTLHWEPSQSQVSLQTKFDYCPINKEHRVPENRMKQHVEKCRLKSQGYSLDSKFLQPMDPELLAHSSVISIDKYKQQEILAQALKKNSHLNISNSTWWMIVNLLQIT
;
A
#
# COMPACT_ATOMS: atom_id res chain seq x y z
N MET A 1 -45.76 33.66 -12.28
CA MET A 1 -44.75 33.55 -11.21
C MET A 1 -43.67 34.61 -11.46
N ASN A 2 -43.32 35.39 -10.45
CA ASN A 2 -42.39 36.50 -10.60
C ASN A 2 -40.94 35.98 -10.49
N SER A 3 -40.26 35.86 -11.63
CA SER A 3 -38.91 35.26 -11.75
C SER A 3 -37.88 35.91 -10.80
N ASN A 4 -38.01 37.21 -10.54
CA ASN A 4 -37.14 37.93 -9.60
C ASN A 4 -37.31 37.47 -8.15
N LYS A 5 -38.55 37.17 -7.74
CA LYS A 5 -38.84 36.70 -6.38
C LYS A 5 -38.19 35.33 -6.10
N THR A 6 -38.29 34.40 -7.06
CA THR A 6 -37.65 33.07 -6.93
C THR A 6 -36.13 33.16 -6.87
N ARG A 7 -35.53 34.11 -7.62
CA ARG A 7 -34.08 34.34 -7.58
C ARG A 7 -33.63 34.88 -6.22
N GLU A 8 -34.37 35.81 -5.64
CA GLU A 8 -34.08 36.37 -4.31
C GLU A 8 -34.19 35.30 -3.22
N GLU A 9 -35.23 34.46 -3.28
CA GLU A 9 -35.42 33.33 -2.36
C GLU A 9 -34.25 32.33 -2.43
N MET A 10 -33.72 32.04 -3.63
CA MET A 10 -32.54 31.18 -3.80
C MET A 10 -31.26 31.80 -3.21
N ILE A 11 -31.06 33.11 -3.34
CA ILE A 11 -29.89 33.80 -2.76
C ILE A 11 -29.93 33.71 -1.24
N VAL A 12 -31.10 33.96 -0.63
CA VAL A 12 -31.27 33.85 0.82
C VAL A 12 -30.98 32.43 1.29
N PHE A 13 -31.52 31.41 0.61
CA PHE A 13 -31.25 30.02 0.95
C PHE A 13 -29.75 29.66 0.89
N ILE A 14 -29.04 30.11 -0.16
CA ILE A 14 -27.60 29.87 -0.29
C ILE A 14 -26.85 30.50 0.87
N GLN A 15 -27.18 31.74 1.24
CA GLN A 15 -26.53 32.46 2.34
C GLN A 15 -26.77 31.76 3.70
N GLU A 16 -27.99 31.28 3.93
CA GLU A 16 -28.33 30.51 5.13
C GLU A 16 -27.56 29.18 5.18
N ALA A 17 -27.52 28.45 4.07
CA ALA A 17 -26.78 27.19 3.96
C ALA A 17 -25.28 27.39 4.19
N GLU A 18 -24.67 28.42 3.58
CA GLU A 18 -23.26 28.78 3.80
C GLU A 18 -22.98 29.14 5.26
N CYS A 19 -23.91 29.84 5.93
CA CYS A 19 -23.79 30.18 7.35
C CYS A 19 -23.78 28.93 8.23
N VAL A 20 -24.72 27.99 7.99
CA VAL A 20 -24.80 26.72 8.72
C VAL A 20 -23.53 25.91 8.51
N ILE A 21 -23.06 25.78 7.26
CA ILE A 21 -21.82 25.06 6.96
C ILE A 21 -20.64 25.67 7.72
N LYS A 22 -20.48 27.00 7.68
CA LYS A 22 -19.41 27.70 8.42
C LYS A 22 -19.48 27.49 9.92
N GLN A 23 -20.68 27.49 10.51
CA GLN A 23 -20.85 27.23 11.93
C GLN A 23 -20.45 25.80 12.29
N VAL A 24 -20.93 24.81 11.53
CA VAL A 24 -20.61 23.40 11.75
C VAL A 24 -19.11 23.17 11.60
N THR A 25 -18.47 23.68 10.54
CA THR A 25 -17.03 23.51 10.34
C THR A 25 -16.23 24.16 11.45
N LYS A 26 -16.64 25.34 11.94
CA LYS A 26 -16.01 26.01 13.07
C LYS A 26 -16.13 25.19 14.37
N THR A 27 -17.30 24.66 14.67
CA THR A 27 -17.51 23.79 15.84
C THR A 27 -16.66 22.52 15.77
N LEU A 28 -16.49 21.96 14.58
CA LEU A 28 -15.65 20.78 14.35
C LEU A 28 -14.16 21.10 14.21
N HIS A 29 -13.76 22.37 14.32
CA HIS A 29 -12.39 22.84 14.09
C HIS A 29 -11.85 22.45 12.70
N TRP A 30 -12.75 22.34 11.72
CA TRP A 30 -12.41 22.10 10.31
C TRP A 30 -12.09 23.43 9.65
N GLU A 31 -10.83 23.82 9.72
CA GLU A 31 -10.34 24.99 8.99
C GLU A 31 -10.35 24.71 7.48
N PRO A 32 -11.05 25.50 6.64
CA PRO A 32 -11.07 25.33 5.19
C PRO A 32 -9.66 25.42 4.56
N SER A 33 -8.71 26.05 5.24
CA SER A 33 -7.30 26.12 4.83
C SER A 33 -6.54 24.81 5.05
N GLN A 34 -6.94 23.99 6.04
CA GLN A 34 -6.31 22.70 6.34
C GLN A 34 -6.78 21.58 5.40
N SER A 35 -8.00 21.66 4.88
CA SER A 35 -8.53 20.69 3.94
C SER A 35 -7.83 20.73 2.57
N GLN A 36 -7.17 21.84 2.21
CA GLN A 36 -6.40 21.94 0.96
C GLN A 36 -5.15 21.06 0.91
N VAL A 37 -4.55 20.72 2.06
CA VAL A 37 -3.41 19.79 2.13
C VAL A 37 -3.84 18.38 1.72
N SER A 38 -5.11 18.01 1.97
CA SER A 38 -5.66 16.70 1.60
C SER A 38 -6.02 16.59 0.11
N LEU A 39 -6.33 17.70 -0.56
CA LEU A 39 -6.81 17.73 -1.95
C LEU A 39 -5.71 17.46 -2.99
N GLN A 40 -4.43 17.55 -2.61
CA GLN A 40 -3.31 17.25 -3.51
C GLN A 40 -2.78 15.81 -3.39
N THR A 41 -3.33 14.99 -2.49
CA THR A 41 -2.86 13.61 -2.34
C THR A 41 -3.33 12.80 -3.54
N LYS A 42 -2.42 12.56 -4.49
CA LYS A 42 -2.66 11.63 -5.59
C LYS A 42 -2.72 10.21 -5.04
N PHE A 43 -3.75 9.49 -5.48
CA PHE A 43 -3.96 8.09 -5.15
C PHE A 43 -3.80 7.26 -6.41
N ASP A 44 -3.12 6.14 -6.28
CA ASP A 44 -2.93 5.16 -7.34
C ASP A 44 -3.28 3.75 -6.83
N TYR A 45 -3.44 2.81 -7.76
CA TYR A 45 -3.74 1.41 -7.45
C TYR A 45 -2.47 0.63 -7.12
N CYS A 46 -2.55 -0.24 -6.12
CA CYS A 46 -1.43 -1.12 -5.77
C CYS A 46 -1.15 -2.13 -6.90
N PRO A 47 0.13 -2.35 -7.27
CA PRO A 47 0.50 -3.31 -8.32
C PRO A 47 0.31 -4.78 -7.89
N ILE A 48 0.17 -5.06 -6.59
CA ILE A 48 0.02 -6.43 -6.06
C ILE A 48 -1.45 -6.81 -5.91
N ASN A 49 -2.27 -5.89 -5.40
CA ASN A 49 -3.71 -6.06 -5.30
C ASN A 49 -4.41 -4.82 -5.88
N LYS A 50 -5.07 -4.98 -7.03
CA LYS A 50 -5.76 -3.90 -7.75
C LYS A 50 -6.96 -3.33 -6.99
N GLU A 51 -7.43 -4.01 -5.94
CA GLU A 51 -8.50 -3.48 -5.07
C GLU A 51 -7.98 -2.45 -4.06
N HIS A 52 -6.67 -2.38 -3.83
CA HIS A 52 -6.09 -1.39 -2.93
C HIS A 52 -5.81 -0.08 -3.67
N ARG A 53 -6.42 1.00 -3.19
CA ARG A 53 -6.10 2.38 -3.60
C ARG A 53 -5.27 3.06 -2.51
N VAL A 54 -4.10 3.58 -2.87
CA VAL A 54 -3.09 4.03 -1.90
C VAL A 54 -2.54 5.41 -2.31
N PRO A 55 -2.31 6.32 -1.35
CA PRO A 55 -1.57 7.55 -1.60
C PRO A 55 -0.19 7.28 -2.20
N GLU A 56 0.23 8.04 -3.23
CA GLU A 56 1.54 7.90 -3.86
C GLU A 56 2.69 7.93 -2.85
N ASN A 57 2.62 8.83 -1.86
CA ASN A 57 3.63 8.97 -0.80
C ASN A 57 3.76 7.74 0.12
N ARG A 58 2.75 6.86 0.16
CA ARG A 58 2.74 5.62 0.96
C ARG A 58 2.83 4.36 0.12
N MET A 59 2.87 4.49 -1.22
CA MET A 59 2.85 3.35 -2.13
C MET A 59 4.02 2.39 -1.88
N LYS A 60 5.25 2.89 -1.72
CA LYS A 60 6.44 2.05 -1.47
C LYS A 60 6.29 1.19 -0.21
N GLN A 61 5.86 1.79 0.90
CA GLN A 61 5.66 1.07 2.16
C GLN A 61 4.49 0.09 2.07
N HIS A 62 3.41 0.47 1.39
CA HIS A 62 2.28 -0.40 1.15
C HIS A 62 2.66 -1.63 0.34
N VAL A 63 3.36 -1.46 -0.79
CA VAL A 63 3.78 -2.56 -1.67
C VAL A 63 4.57 -3.59 -0.89
N GLU A 64 5.51 -3.18 -0.04
CA GLU A 64 6.30 -4.14 0.73
C GLU A 64 5.44 -4.93 1.74
N LYS A 65 4.55 -4.25 2.47
CA LYS A 65 3.62 -4.93 3.39
C LYS A 65 2.61 -5.82 2.66
N CYS A 66 2.09 -5.36 1.52
CA CYS A 66 1.13 -6.07 0.70
C CYS A 66 1.75 -7.32 0.08
N ARG A 67 3.02 -7.25 -0.34
CA ARG A 67 3.82 -8.39 -0.81
C ARG A 67 3.91 -9.47 0.25
N LEU A 68 4.35 -9.11 1.45
CA LEU A 68 4.47 -10.06 2.58
C LEU A 68 3.12 -10.68 2.94
N LYS A 69 2.06 -9.88 3.01
CA LYS A 69 0.69 -10.41 3.27
C LYS A 69 0.22 -11.35 2.17
N SER A 70 0.48 -11.06 0.90
CA SER A 70 0.11 -11.94 -0.21
C SER A 70 0.81 -13.31 -0.15
N GLN A 71 1.98 -13.36 0.50
CA GLN A 71 2.76 -14.58 0.74
C GLN A 71 2.38 -15.28 2.06
N GLY A 72 1.37 -14.78 2.79
CA GLY A 72 0.89 -15.38 4.04
C GLY A 72 1.63 -14.92 5.31
N TYR A 73 2.53 -13.94 5.20
CA TYR A 73 3.17 -13.37 6.39
C TYR A 73 2.24 -12.40 7.11
N SER A 74 2.32 -12.42 8.44
CA SER A 74 1.62 -11.49 9.32
C SER A 74 2.51 -10.31 9.69
N LEU A 75 1.95 -9.29 10.35
CA LEU A 75 2.75 -8.18 10.90
C LEU A 75 3.67 -8.63 12.05
N ASP A 76 3.33 -9.73 12.71
CA ASP A 76 4.09 -10.31 13.83
C ASP A 76 5.14 -11.33 13.37
N SER A 77 5.25 -11.56 12.06
CA SER A 77 6.24 -12.46 11.49
C SER A 77 7.65 -11.93 11.75
N LYS A 78 8.45 -12.69 12.51
CA LYS A 78 9.85 -12.37 12.79
C LYS A 78 10.72 -12.96 11.69
N PHE A 79 11.39 -12.10 10.92
CA PHE A 79 12.39 -12.52 9.95
C PHE A 79 13.72 -12.79 10.65
N LEU A 80 14.39 -13.87 10.23
CA LEU A 80 15.74 -14.15 10.69
C LEU A 80 16.68 -13.04 10.19
N GLN A 81 17.62 -12.63 11.04
CA GLN A 81 18.68 -11.71 10.61
C GLN A 81 19.59 -12.41 9.60
N PRO A 82 20.20 -11.66 8.66
CA PRO A 82 21.23 -12.20 7.80
C PRO A 82 22.30 -12.91 8.63
N MET A 83 22.69 -14.11 8.20
CA MET A 83 23.76 -14.86 8.86
C MET A 83 25.08 -14.09 8.74
N ASP A 84 25.89 -14.14 9.80
CA ASP A 84 27.22 -13.54 9.82
C ASP A 84 28.07 -14.10 8.65
N PRO A 85 28.75 -13.24 7.86
CA PRO A 85 29.68 -13.67 6.82
C PRO A 85 30.73 -14.70 7.27
N GLU A 86 31.22 -14.61 8.50
CA GLU A 86 32.19 -15.56 9.04
C GLU A 86 31.57 -16.95 9.25
N LEU A 87 30.30 -17.00 9.64
CA LEU A 87 29.54 -18.25 9.76
C LEU A 87 29.24 -18.86 8.40
N LEU A 88 28.99 -18.04 7.36
CA LEU A 88 28.76 -18.55 6.00
C LEU A 88 29.95 -19.31 5.42
N ALA A 89 31.17 -18.99 5.85
CA ALA A 89 32.39 -19.67 5.44
C ALA A 89 32.70 -20.93 6.26
N HIS A 90 31.92 -21.22 7.32
CA HIS A 90 32.15 -22.36 8.19
C HIS A 90 31.83 -23.68 7.47
N SER A 91 32.67 -24.69 7.65
CA SER A 91 32.56 -26.01 6.97
C SER A 91 31.28 -26.78 7.29
N SER A 92 30.56 -26.39 8.35
CA SER A 92 29.27 -26.97 8.75
C SER A 92 28.06 -26.28 8.14
N VAL A 93 28.24 -25.18 7.39
CA VAL A 93 27.16 -24.50 6.71
C VAL A 93 26.94 -25.12 5.33
N ILE A 94 25.69 -25.52 5.09
CA ILE A 94 25.25 -26.05 3.80
C ILE A 94 24.47 -24.93 3.10
N SER A 95 24.94 -24.52 1.93
CA SER A 95 24.22 -23.59 1.07
C SER A 95 23.49 -24.36 -0.03
N ILE A 96 22.28 -23.89 -0.37
CA ILE A 96 21.53 -24.38 -1.53
C ILE A 96 21.60 -23.28 -2.57
N ASP A 97 22.15 -23.60 -3.75
CA ASP A 97 22.24 -22.63 -4.83
C ASP A 97 20.85 -22.25 -5.38
N LYS A 98 20.79 -21.10 -6.05
CA LYS A 98 19.55 -20.51 -6.54
C LYS A 98 18.81 -21.44 -7.51
N TYR A 99 19.51 -22.16 -8.39
CA TYR A 99 18.87 -23.05 -9.36
C TYR A 99 18.26 -24.25 -8.64
N LYS A 100 18.99 -24.82 -7.67
CA LYS A 100 18.47 -25.94 -6.89
C LYS A 100 17.28 -25.53 -6.03
N GLN A 101 17.29 -24.34 -5.45
CA GLN A 101 16.13 -23.78 -4.75
C GLN A 101 14.90 -23.69 -5.68
N GLN A 102 15.07 -23.13 -6.89
CA GLN A 102 13.98 -23.03 -7.87
C GLN A 102 13.45 -24.39 -8.28
N GLU A 103 14.34 -25.36 -8.50
CA GLU A 103 13.95 -26.74 -8.82
C GLU A 103 13.10 -27.36 -7.70
N ILE A 104 13.54 -27.24 -6.44
CA ILE A 104 12.82 -27.76 -5.26
C ILE A 104 11.41 -27.14 -5.17
N LEU A 105 11.31 -25.82 -5.34
CA LEU A 105 10.03 -25.11 -5.29
C LEU A 105 9.10 -25.53 -6.44
N ALA A 106 9.64 -25.68 -7.65
CA ALA A 106 8.88 -26.12 -8.82
C ALA A 106 8.34 -27.55 -8.65
N GLN A 107 9.15 -28.46 -8.08
CA GLN A 107 8.71 -29.83 -7.77
C GLN A 107 7.64 -29.85 -6.67
N ALA A 108 7.78 -29.02 -5.63
CA ALA A 108 6.78 -28.90 -4.57
C ALA A 108 5.43 -28.40 -5.12
N LEU A 109 5.44 -27.38 -5.99
CA LEU A 109 4.24 -26.88 -6.67
C LEU A 109 3.58 -27.93 -7.57
N LYS A 110 4.36 -28.73 -8.30
CA LYS A 110 3.82 -29.85 -9.09
C LYS A 110 3.14 -30.89 -8.20
N LYS A 111 3.65 -31.11 -6.99
CA LYS A 111 3.09 -32.07 -6.04
C LYS A 111 1.87 -31.53 -5.29
N ASN A 112 1.82 -30.23 -5.02
CA ASN A 112 0.68 -29.57 -4.39
C ASN A 112 0.48 -28.15 -4.97
N SER A 113 -0.56 -28.03 -5.80
CA SER A 113 -0.92 -26.78 -6.50
C SER A 113 -1.50 -25.70 -5.58
N HIS A 114 -1.89 -26.05 -4.35
CA HIS A 114 -2.42 -25.10 -3.37
C HIS A 114 -1.33 -24.41 -2.54
N LEU A 115 -0.06 -24.77 -2.73
CA LEU A 115 1.04 -24.08 -2.05
C LEU A 115 1.12 -22.63 -2.54
N ASN A 116 1.10 -21.69 -1.60
CA ASN A 116 1.27 -20.26 -1.89
C ASN A 116 2.75 -19.90 -2.11
N ILE A 117 3.37 -20.56 -3.09
CA ILE A 117 4.75 -20.31 -3.51
C ILE A 117 4.64 -19.49 -4.80
N SER A 118 4.62 -18.16 -4.70
CA SER A 118 4.40 -17.30 -5.86
C SER A 118 5.54 -17.45 -6.88
N ASN A 119 5.21 -17.89 -8.10
CA ASN A 119 6.15 -18.03 -9.22
C ASN A 119 6.62 -16.68 -9.82
N SER A 120 6.08 -15.53 -9.41
CA SER A 120 6.19 -14.27 -10.16
C SER A 120 6.96 -13.12 -9.51
N THR A 121 7.70 -13.32 -8.40
CA THR A 121 8.43 -12.20 -7.75
C THR A 121 9.93 -12.39 -7.55
N TRP A 122 10.52 -13.52 -7.93
CA TRP A 122 11.98 -13.71 -7.76
C TRP A 122 12.84 -12.82 -8.68
N TRP A 123 12.28 -12.31 -9.79
CA TRP A 123 12.96 -11.33 -10.65
C TRP A 123 13.09 -9.94 -10.00
N MET A 124 12.22 -9.57 -9.04
CA MET A 124 12.36 -8.30 -8.31
C MET A 124 13.38 -8.38 -7.17
N ILE A 125 13.72 -9.59 -6.69
CA ILE A 125 14.69 -9.78 -5.60
C ILE A 125 16.12 -9.41 -6.05
N VAL A 126 16.42 -9.44 -7.36
CA VAL A 126 17.77 -9.08 -7.86
C VAL A 126 17.94 -7.57 -8.07
N ASN A 127 16.87 -6.78 -8.26
CA ASN A 127 16.99 -5.35 -8.57
C ASN A 127 16.94 -4.40 -7.36
N LEU A 128 16.60 -4.89 -6.17
CA LEU A 128 16.58 -4.05 -4.96
C LEU A 128 17.81 -4.21 -4.05
N LEU A 129 18.71 -5.14 -4.38
CA LEU A 129 20.04 -5.26 -3.74
C LEU A 129 21.15 -4.50 -4.51
N GLN A 130 20.80 -3.74 -5.56
CA GLN A 130 21.73 -2.83 -6.26
C GLN A 130 21.46 -1.34 -5.96
N ILE A 131 20.69 -1.02 -4.93
CA ILE A 131 20.53 0.35 -4.44
C ILE A 131 21.00 0.41 -2.97
N THR A 132 22.28 0.13 -2.81
CA THR A 132 23.13 0.59 -1.69
C THR A 132 24.49 0.90 -2.28
#